data_AF-A0A0G1JR15-F1
#
_entry.id   AF-A0A0G1JR15-F1
#
_cell.length_a   1.000
_cell.length_b   1.000
_cell.length_c   1.000
_cell.angle_alpha   90.00
_cell.angle_beta   90.00
_cell.angle_gamma   90.00
#
_symmetry.space_group_name_H-M   'P 1'
#
loop_
_entity.id
_entity.type
_entity.pdbx_description
1 polymer ?
#
loop_
_entity_poly.entity_id
_entity_poly.type
_entity_poly.pdbx_seq_one_letter_code
_entity_poly.pdbx_strand_id
1 'polypeptide(L)'
;MKQLTINKMQDIRIFAKRKSSVNGQWSNVNGSSGFTLVEMIIYIAFFAMLSVLAINATIMVMKSFYTLRINQSISQSATTALERMSREIRNAYNIDTANSTLGTSPGRLTLMTKDDLGALTTVEFYNTAGNQVNMKVGGVDQGSLMTKTVTATNLVFHSMNNGTATTTNSKAVKIEMTLTDNRSGISKTVKYYDTIVLRGSMH
;
A
#
# COMPACT_ATOMS: atom_id res chain seq x y z
N MET A 1 44.90 71.40 -28.00
CA MET A 1 45.22 72.47 -27.02
C MET A 1 43.92 73.10 -26.55
N LYS A 2 43.81 73.29 -25.22
CA LYS A 2 42.77 73.97 -24.43
C LYS A 2 41.91 75.03 -25.15
N GLN A 3 40.60 75.05 -24.83
CA GLN A 3 39.95 76.05 -23.94
C GLN A 3 38.54 75.50 -23.58
N LEU A 4 38.28 74.99 -22.38
CA LEU A 4 37.81 75.70 -21.18
C LEU A 4 36.46 76.43 -21.36
N THR A 5 35.40 75.67 -21.06
CA THR A 5 34.04 76.14 -20.79
C THR A 5 33.99 76.77 -19.40
N ILE A 6 33.69 78.06 -19.33
CA ILE A 6 33.18 78.72 -18.12
C ILE A 6 32.09 79.67 -18.57
N ASN A 7 30.84 79.39 -18.18
CA ASN A 7 29.93 80.46 -17.83
C ASN A 7 29.02 80.00 -16.70
N LYS A 8 29.26 80.65 -15.56
CA LYS A 8 28.59 80.48 -14.29
C LYS A 8 27.77 81.76 -14.10
N MET A 9 26.53 81.61 -13.65
CA MET A 9 25.75 82.63 -12.90
C MET A 9 25.32 83.86 -13.75
N GLN A 10 24.10 84.43 -13.69
CA GLN A 10 22.92 84.41 -12.81
C GLN A 10 21.70 84.67 -13.72
N ASP A 11 20.47 84.27 -13.43
CA ASP A 11 19.62 85.06 -12.57
C ASP A 11 18.37 84.28 -12.16
N ILE A 12 18.16 84.28 -10.85
CA ILE A 12 16.97 83.78 -10.17
C ILE A 12 15.91 84.87 -10.27
N ARG A 13 14.83 84.61 -11.01
CA ARG A 13 13.56 85.34 -10.83
C ARG A 13 12.54 84.43 -10.18
N ILE A 14 12.32 84.74 -8.91
CA ILE A 14 11.31 84.20 -8.01
C ILE A 14 9.92 84.48 -8.61
N PHE A 15 9.21 83.43 -8.99
CA PHE A 15 7.75 83.46 -9.10
C PHE A 15 7.19 82.46 -8.08
N ALA A 16 6.82 83.00 -6.92
CA ALA A 16 6.04 82.28 -5.93
C ALA A 16 4.66 81.97 -6.52
N LYS A 17 4.49 80.74 -7.04
CA LYS A 17 3.19 80.26 -7.51
C LYS A 17 2.30 80.03 -6.29
N ARG A 18 1.35 80.94 -6.08
CA ARG A 18 0.25 80.88 -5.11
C ARG A 18 -0.37 79.47 -5.13
N LYS A 19 -0.27 78.76 -4.01
CA LYS A 19 -0.92 77.45 -3.79
C LYS A 19 -2.43 77.67 -3.86
N SER A 20 -3.07 77.30 -4.98
CA SER A 20 -4.53 77.26 -5.05
C SER A 20 -5.01 76.13 -4.16
N SER A 21 -5.76 76.46 -3.12
CA SER A 21 -6.47 75.51 -2.27
C SER A 21 -7.42 74.71 -3.14
N VAL A 22 -7.01 73.52 -3.56
CA VAL A 22 -7.94 72.49 -4.03
C VAL A 22 -8.64 72.02 -2.77
N ASN A 23 -9.83 72.58 -2.51
CA ASN A 23 -10.79 71.98 -1.60
C ASN A 23 -11.17 70.62 -2.18
N GLY A 24 -10.35 69.61 -1.90
CA GLY A 24 -10.75 68.21 -1.99
C GLY A 24 -11.86 68.02 -0.97
N GLN A 25 -13.10 68.24 -1.38
CA GLN A 25 -14.24 67.62 -0.74
C GLN A 25 -14.08 66.12 -0.97
N TRP A 26 -13.42 65.46 -0.02
CA TRP A 26 -13.55 64.04 0.17
C TRP A 26 -15.01 63.80 0.53
N SER A 27 -15.81 63.39 -0.45
CA SER A 27 -17.13 62.86 -0.18
C SER A 27 -16.93 61.67 0.76
N ASN A 28 -17.49 61.77 1.97
CA ASN A 28 -17.60 60.64 2.87
C ASN A 28 -18.31 59.51 2.12
N VAL A 29 -17.57 58.47 1.75
CA VAL A 29 -18.16 57.22 1.26
C VAL A 29 -18.72 56.50 2.49
N ASN A 30 -19.80 57.04 3.05
CA ASN A 30 -20.56 56.38 4.10
C ASN A 30 -21.42 55.30 3.43
N GLY A 31 -20.85 54.11 3.36
CA GLY A 31 -21.53 52.88 2.98
C GLY A 31 -21.22 51.77 3.97
N SER A 32 -21.39 52.01 5.26
CA SER A 32 -21.47 50.93 6.25
C SER A 32 -22.81 50.22 6.09
N SER A 33 -22.97 49.43 5.03
CA SER A 33 -24.10 48.54 4.85
C SER A 33 -23.97 47.38 5.85
N GLY A 34 -24.80 47.38 6.89
CA GLY A 34 -24.90 46.25 7.80
C GLY A 34 -25.49 45.02 7.11
N PHE A 35 -25.10 43.83 7.54
CA PHE A 35 -25.69 42.58 7.07
C PHE A 35 -27.15 42.49 7.49
N THR A 36 -28.01 42.07 6.54
CA THR A 36 -29.41 41.82 6.86
C THR A 36 -29.55 40.46 7.54
N LEU A 37 -30.55 40.31 8.42
CA LEU A 37 -30.81 39.04 9.10
C LEU A 37 -31.13 37.92 8.09
N VAL A 38 -31.85 38.23 7.01
CA VAL A 38 -32.19 37.27 5.96
C VAL A 38 -30.95 36.78 5.19
N GLU A 39 -29.99 37.66 4.91
CA GLU A 39 -28.74 37.32 4.23
C GLU A 39 -27.90 36.36 5.08
N MET A 40 -27.84 36.57 6.39
CA MET A 40 -27.15 35.66 7.31
C MET A 40 -27.77 34.26 7.34
N ILE A 41 -29.11 34.15 7.30
CA ILE A 41 -29.80 32.85 7.26
C ILE A 41 -29.42 32.09 5.98
N ILE A 42 -29.39 32.78 4.84
CA ILE A 42 -29.02 32.18 3.55
C ILE A 42 -27.57 31.67 3.61
N TYR A 43 -26.64 32.46 4.16
CA TYR A 43 -25.25 32.01 4.31
C TYR A 43 -25.09 30.80 5.23
N ILE A 44 -25.81 30.75 6.36
CA ILE A 44 -25.78 29.60 7.26
C ILE A 44 -26.34 28.36 6.56
N ALA A 45 -27.43 28.50 5.79
CA ALA A 45 -28.02 27.38 5.05
C ALA A 45 -27.04 26.81 4.00
N PHE A 46 -26.38 27.67 3.23
CA PHE A 46 -25.36 27.23 2.29
C PHE A 46 -24.14 26.62 2.98
N PHE A 47 -23.69 27.23 4.08
CA PHE A 47 -22.56 26.69 4.85
C PHE A 47 -22.87 25.31 5.43
N ALA A 48 -24.07 25.10 5.97
CA ALA A 48 -24.52 23.81 6.47
C ALA A 48 -24.52 22.76 5.35
N MET A 49 -25.05 23.11 4.17
CA MET A 49 -25.04 22.23 3.00
C MET A 49 -23.61 21.86 2.57
N LEU A 50 -22.72 22.84 2.42
CA LEU A 50 -21.33 22.61 2.06
C LEU A 50 -20.58 21.78 3.11
N SER A 51 -20.87 21.99 4.39
CA SER A 51 -20.26 21.23 5.48
C SER A 51 -20.64 19.76 5.43
N VAL A 52 -21.90 19.43 5.16
CA VAL A 52 -22.35 18.03 4.99
C VAL A 52 -21.64 17.37 3.81
N LEU A 53 -21.51 18.07 2.68
CA LEU A 53 -20.78 17.57 1.52
C LEU A 53 -19.30 17.31 1.84
N ALA A 54 -18.66 18.25 2.54
CA ALA A 54 -17.26 18.12 2.95
C ALA A 54 -17.04 16.90 3.87
N ILE A 55 -17.91 16.73 4.88
CA ILE A 55 -17.85 15.58 5.81
C ILE A 55 -17.98 14.26 5.05
N ASN A 56 -18.95 14.17 4.13
CA ASN A 56 -19.15 12.97 3.33
C ASN A 56 -17.95 12.66 2.43
N ALA A 57 -17.35 13.69 1.82
CA ALA A 57 -16.13 13.54 1.03
C ALA A 57 -14.96 13.03 1.89
N THR A 58 -14.78 13.56 3.09
CA THR A 58 -13.73 13.09 4.03
C THR A 58 -13.95 11.62 4.41
N ILE A 59 -15.17 11.21 4.76
CA ILE A 59 -15.47 9.81 5.10
C ILE A 59 -15.18 8.88 3.92
N MET A 60 -15.53 9.29 2.70
CA MET A 60 -15.26 8.54 1.49
C MET A 60 -13.75 8.34 1.28
N VAL A 61 -12.97 9.40 1.41
CA VAL A 61 -11.51 9.36 1.31
C VAL A 61 -10.91 8.41 2.36
N MET A 62 -11.38 8.46 3.62
CA MET A 62 -10.92 7.54 4.66
C MET A 62 -11.19 6.07 4.31
N LYS A 63 -12.40 5.75 3.84
CA LYS A 63 -12.74 4.37 3.40
C LYS A 63 -11.85 3.90 2.24
N SER A 64 -11.57 4.78 1.28
CA SER A 64 -10.64 4.50 0.18
C SER A 64 -9.23 4.20 0.69
N PHE A 65 -8.73 4.98 1.66
CA PHE A 65 -7.42 4.71 2.28
C PHE A 65 -7.35 3.34 2.96
N TYR A 66 -8.38 2.95 3.71
CA TYR A 66 -8.41 1.61 4.33
C TYR A 66 -8.43 0.50 3.28
N THR A 67 -9.23 0.67 2.23
CA THR A 67 -9.31 -0.29 1.11
C THR A 67 -7.97 -0.45 0.41
N LEU A 68 -7.26 0.65 0.14
CA LEU A 68 -5.92 0.64 -0.44
C LEU A 68 -4.92 -0.10 0.46
N ARG A 69 -4.93 0.16 1.77
CA ARG A 69 -4.04 -0.54 2.71
C ARG A 69 -4.34 -2.03 2.81
N ILE A 70 -5.62 -2.42 2.79
CA ILE A 70 -6.04 -3.84 2.74
C ILE A 70 -5.50 -4.49 1.47
N ASN A 71 -5.69 -3.86 0.31
CA ASN A 71 -5.17 -4.36 -0.97
C ASN A 71 -3.65 -4.53 -0.93
N GLN A 72 -2.93 -3.52 -0.45
CA GLN A 72 -1.47 -3.57 -0.34
C GLN A 72 -1.01 -4.70 0.57
N SER A 73 -1.66 -4.90 1.72
CA SER A 73 -1.25 -5.91 2.70
C SER A 73 -1.52 -7.33 2.20
N ILE A 74 -2.67 -7.56 1.56
CA ILE A 74 -3.00 -8.84 0.92
C ILE A 74 -2.02 -9.13 -0.22
N SER A 75 -1.81 -8.18 -1.13
CA SER A 75 -0.88 -8.37 -2.27
C SER A 75 0.55 -8.63 -1.80
N GLN A 76 1.06 -7.85 -0.83
CA GLN A 76 2.40 -8.07 -0.28
C GLN A 76 2.53 -9.46 0.36
N SER A 77 1.53 -9.86 1.14
CA SER A 77 1.53 -11.18 1.82
C SER A 77 1.46 -12.31 0.79
N ALA A 78 0.62 -12.17 -0.25
CA ALA A 78 0.53 -13.14 -1.33
C ALA A 78 1.84 -13.26 -2.10
N THR A 79 2.44 -12.14 -2.52
CA THR A 79 3.71 -12.12 -3.25
C THR A 79 4.82 -12.76 -2.41
N THR A 80 5.03 -12.32 -1.17
CA THR A 80 6.08 -12.87 -0.32
C THR A 80 5.88 -14.36 -0.04
N ALA A 81 4.67 -14.78 0.33
CA ALA A 81 4.40 -16.18 0.64
C ALA A 81 4.49 -17.09 -0.59
N LEU A 82 3.88 -16.70 -1.72
CA LEU A 82 3.91 -17.51 -2.95
C LEU A 82 5.31 -17.55 -3.55
N GLU A 83 6.05 -16.44 -3.62
CA GLU A 83 7.41 -16.45 -4.15
C GLU A 83 8.34 -17.33 -3.29
N ARG A 84 8.21 -17.25 -1.96
CA ARG A 84 8.98 -18.09 -1.05
C ARG A 84 8.61 -19.57 -1.24
N MET A 85 7.33 -19.93 -1.18
CA MET A 85 6.87 -21.31 -1.42
C MET A 85 7.32 -21.82 -2.79
N SER A 86 7.14 -21.02 -3.83
CA SER A 86 7.49 -21.34 -5.21
C SER A 86 9.00 -21.58 -5.37
N ARG A 87 9.85 -20.79 -4.71
CA ARG A 87 11.30 -21.01 -4.70
C ARG A 87 11.67 -22.33 -4.03
N GLU A 88 11.17 -22.57 -2.82
CA GLU A 88 11.51 -23.78 -2.06
C GLU A 88 10.97 -25.05 -2.74
N ILE A 89 9.77 -25.00 -3.31
CA ILE A 89 9.21 -26.12 -4.08
C ILE A 89 10.05 -26.41 -5.33
N ARG A 90 10.52 -25.38 -6.06
CA ARG A 90 11.42 -25.61 -7.20
C ARG A 90 12.73 -26.25 -6.76
N ASN A 91 13.28 -25.83 -5.63
CA ASN A 91 14.58 -26.30 -5.13
C ASN A 91 14.50 -27.71 -4.51
N ALA A 92 13.32 -28.13 -4.03
CA ALA A 92 13.12 -29.44 -3.46
C ALA A 92 13.32 -30.56 -4.49
N TYR A 93 13.93 -31.65 -4.06
CA TYR A 93 14.09 -32.86 -4.87
C TYR A 93 12.95 -33.87 -4.62
N ASN A 94 12.26 -33.77 -3.49
CA ASN A 94 11.12 -34.61 -3.18
C ASN A 94 10.12 -33.92 -2.23
N ILE A 95 8.89 -34.44 -2.21
CA ILE A 95 7.86 -34.10 -1.23
C ILE A 95 7.83 -35.22 -0.19
N ASP A 96 7.91 -34.85 1.09
CA ASP A 96 7.69 -35.79 2.19
C ASP A 96 6.20 -35.95 2.42
N THR A 97 5.59 -36.95 1.78
CA THR A 97 4.16 -37.22 1.90
C THR A 97 3.76 -37.77 3.27
N ALA A 98 4.69 -38.29 4.07
CA ALA A 98 4.40 -38.80 5.40
C ALA A 98 4.24 -37.66 6.42
N ASN A 99 5.04 -36.60 6.28
CA ASN A 99 5.00 -35.41 7.13
C ASN A 99 4.20 -34.24 6.51
N SER A 100 3.46 -34.48 5.42
CA SER A 100 2.62 -33.48 4.75
C SER A 100 1.14 -33.80 4.92
N THR A 101 0.32 -32.76 5.05
CA THR A 101 -1.14 -32.81 5.00
C THR A 101 -1.60 -32.19 3.69
N LEU A 102 -1.83 -33.03 2.68
CA LEU A 102 -2.16 -32.62 1.31
C LEU A 102 -3.67 -32.74 1.04
N GLY A 103 -4.21 -31.89 0.17
CA GLY A 103 -5.60 -31.93 -0.29
C GLY A 103 -6.64 -31.39 0.68
N THR A 104 -6.25 -30.96 1.89
CA THR A 104 -7.13 -30.40 2.91
C THR A 104 -6.59 -29.09 3.47
N SER A 105 -7.46 -28.28 4.09
CA SER A 105 -7.09 -27.06 4.83
C SER A 105 -7.33 -27.24 6.34
N PRO A 106 -6.41 -26.85 7.23
CA PRO A 106 -5.11 -26.25 6.93
C PRO A 106 -4.12 -27.29 6.37
N GLY A 107 -3.55 -26.97 5.21
CA GLY A 107 -2.55 -27.79 4.56
C GLY A 107 -1.19 -27.62 5.21
N ARG A 108 -0.40 -28.69 5.13
CA ARG A 108 1.00 -28.71 5.54
C ARG A 108 1.82 -29.35 4.43
N LEU A 109 2.87 -28.68 3.99
CA LEU A 109 3.76 -29.17 2.96
C LEU A 109 5.17 -29.28 3.52
N THR A 110 5.69 -30.50 3.55
CA THR A 110 7.07 -30.80 3.94
C THR A 110 7.84 -31.20 2.69
N LEU A 111 8.90 -30.46 2.39
CA LEU A 111 9.76 -30.63 1.24
C LEU A 111 11.11 -31.16 1.69
N MET A 112 11.63 -32.13 0.95
CA MET A 112 12.99 -32.61 1.12
C MET A 112 13.91 -31.82 0.20
N THR A 113 14.92 -31.19 0.80
CA THR A 113 15.87 -30.31 0.10
C THR A 113 17.27 -30.45 0.68
N LYS A 114 18.21 -29.62 0.22
CA LYS A 114 19.56 -29.50 0.75
C LYS A 114 19.79 -28.09 1.27
N ASP A 115 20.66 -27.95 2.26
CA ASP A 115 21.18 -26.65 2.68
C ASP A 115 22.27 -26.13 1.72
N ASP A 116 22.79 -24.93 1.99
CA ASP A 116 23.83 -24.29 1.16
C ASP A 116 25.15 -25.08 1.12
N LEU A 117 25.35 -26.00 2.07
CA LEU A 117 26.52 -26.89 2.16
C LEU A 117 26.25 -28.27 1.53
N GLY A 118 25.04 -28.50 1.00
CA GLY A 118 24.62 -29.74 0.36
C GLY A 118 24.11 -30.82 1.32
N ALA A 119 24.02 -30.55 2.62
CA ALA A 119 23.48 -31.49 3.61
C ALA A 119 21.95 -31.58 3.49
N LEU A 120 21.40 -32.78 3.72
CA LEU A 120 19.96 -33.00 3.63
C LEU A 120 19.24 -32.21 4.73
N THR A 121 18.20 -31.48 4.34
CA THR A 121 17.34 -30.72 5.24
C THR A 121 15.89 -30.74 4.75
N THR A 122 14.99 -30.23 5.57
CA THR A 122 13.58 -30.11 5.24
C THR A 122 13.14 -28.66 5.27
N VAL A 123 12.20 -28.33 4.37
CA VAL A 123 11.47 -27.06 4.41
C VAL A 123 9.99 -27.38 4.62
N GLU A 124 9.38 -26.77 5.63
CA GLU A 124 7.97 -26.99 5.94
C GLU A 124 7.19 -25.69 5.80
N PHE A 125 6.05 -25.75 5.13
CA PHE A 125 5.04 -24.70 5.15
C PHE A 125 3.82 -25.20 5.90
N TYR A 126 3.34 -24.39 6.84
CA TYR A 126 2.22 -24.78 7.71
C TYR A 126 1.42 -23.56 8.15
N ASN A 127 0.16 -23.81 8.49
CA ASN A 127 -0.69 -22.80 9.09
C ASN A 127 -0.57 -22.84 10.63
N THR A 128 -0.60 -21.67 11.26
CA THR A 128 -0.63 -21.51 12.73
C THR A 128 -2.06 -21.29 13.22
N ALA A 129 -2.28 -21.32 14.55
CA ALA A 129 -3.59 -21.04 15.15
C ALA A 129 -4.15 -19.64 14.80
N GLY A 130 -3.28 -18.68 14.43
CA GLY A 130 -3.66 -17.34 13.99
C GLY A 130 -3.99 -17.23 12.50
N ASN A 131 -4.16 -18.35 11.79
CA ASN A 131 -4.31 -18.39 10.34
C ASN A 131 -3.14 -17.72 9.60
N GLN A 132 -1.90 -17.84 10.13
CA GLN A 132 -0.69 -17.36 9.46
C GLN A 132 0.03 -18.51 8.77
N VAL A 133 0.53 -18.28 7.55
CA VAL A 133 1.42 -19.22 6.85
C VAL A 133 2.84 -19.00 7.34
N ASN A 134 3.38 -20.00 8.04
CA ASN A 134 4.74 -20.00 8.55
C ASN A 134 5.62 -20.96 7.77
N MET A 135 6.94 -20.76 7.92
CA MET A 135 7.97 -21.60 7.33
C MET A 135 8.91 -22.15 8.39
N LYS A 136 9.26 -23.43 8.31
CA LYS A 136 10.39 -24.02 9.05
C LYS A 136 11.46 -24.49 8.09
N VAL A 137 12.72 -24.43 8.51
CA VAL A 137 13.88 -24.97 7.80
C VAL A 137 14.68 -25.82 8.77
N GLY A 138 14.92 -27.09 8.45
CA GLY A 138 15.64 -28.02 9.32
C GLY A 138 15.02 -28.13 10.72
N GLY A 139 13.70 -27.99 10.83
CA GLY A 139 12.96 -27.97 12.10
C GLY A 139 12.91 -26.63 12.85
N VAL A 140 13.66 -25.62 12.40
CA VAL A 140 13.70 -24.28 13.02
C VAL A 140 12.68 -23.34 12.39
N ASP A 141 11.83 -22.73 13.20
CA ASP A 141 10.79 -21.80 12.74
C ASP A 141 11.40 -20.47 12.25
N GLN A 142 11.03 -20.08 11.04
CA GLN A 142 11.44 -18.82 10.39
C GLN A 142 10.37 -17.73 10.54
N GLY A 143 9.22 -18.06 11.13
CA GLY A 143 8.12 -17.15 11.35
C GLY A 143 7.13 -17.07 10.17
N SER A 144 6.26 -16.05 10.22
CA SER A 144 5.19 -15.85 9.23
C SER A 144 5.73 -15.25 7.94
N LEU A 145 5.22 -15.75 6.81
CA LEU A 145 5.46 -15.22 5.46
C LEU A 145 4.48 -14.11 5.08
N MET A 146 3.58 -13.73 5.99
CA MET A 146 2.50 -12.78 5.74
C MET A 146 2.55 -11.62 6.73
N THR A 147 1.90 -10.52 6.35
CA THR A 147 1.68 -9.42 7.28
C THR A 147 0.70 -9.82 8.39
N LYS A 148 0.92 -9.33 9.61
CA LYS A 148 0.14 -9.73 10.80
C LYS A 148 -1.38 -9.53 10.71
N THR A 149 -1.86 -8.66 9.83
CA THR A 149 -3.30 -8.39 9.65
C THR A 149 -3.97 -9.32 8.65
N VAL A 150 -3.20 -9.99 7.81
CA VAL A 150 -3.70 -10.86 6.75
C VAL A 150 -3.75 -12.28 7.26
N THR A 151 -4.87 -12.97 7.07
CA THR A 151 -5.07 -14.36 7.49
C THR A 151 -5.27 -15.27 6.28
N ALA A 152 -4.65 -16.45 6.30
CA ALA A 152 -4.86 -17.52 5.34
C ALA A 152 -6.01 -18.42 5.81
N THR A 153 -7.22 -18.10 5.36
CA THR A 153 -8.45 -18.83 5.70
C THR A 153 -8.55 -20.18 4.99
N ASN A 154 -7.88 -20.33 3.87
CA ASN A 154 -7.70 -21.59 3.17
C ASN A 154 -6.25 -21.69 2.71
N LEU A 155 -5.59 -22.80 3.05
CA LEU A 155 -4.29 -23.15 2.51
C LEU A 155 -4.32 -24.64 2.20
N VAL A 156 -4.23 -25.00 0.93
CA VAL A 156 -4.25 -26.39 0.47
C VAL A 156 -3.09 -26.62 -0.47
N PHE A 157 -2.41 -27.74 -0.29
CA PHE A 157 -1.35 -28.21 -1.18
C PHE A 157 -1.81 -29.50 -1.84
N HIS A 158 -1.74 -29.58 -3.17
CA HIS A 158 -1.96 -30.81 -3.92
C HIS A 158 -0.65 -31.26 -4.53
N SER A 159 -0.22 -32.47 -4.22
CA SER A 159 0.88 -33.10 -4.96
C SER A 159 0.33 -33.70 -6.25
N MET A 160 0.95 -33.35 -7.37
CA MET A 160 0.70 -33.92 -8.69
C MET A 160 1.92 -34.75 -9.07
N ASN A 161 1.82 -36.06 -8.86
CA ASN A 161 2.84 -37.01 -9.26
C ASN A 161 2.32 -37.76 -10.48
N ASN A 162 2.95 -37.58 -11.63
CA ASN A 162 2.67 -38.39 -12.80
C ASN A 162 3.48 -39.70 -12.69
N GLY A 163 2.94 -40.71 -12.02
CA GLY A 163 3.54 -42.06 -11.94
C GLY A 163 3.93 -42.53 -10.54
N THR A 164 3.99 -43.85 -10.40
CA THR A 164 4.37 -44.61 -9.19
C THR A 164 5.75 -44.17 -8.70
N ALA A 165 5.93 -44.14 -7.37
CA ALA A 165 7.04 -43.52 -6.62
C ALA A 165 8.49 -43.95 -6.97
N THR A 166 8.69 -44.74 -8.01
CA THR A 166 9.95 -45.36 -8.43
C THR A 166 10.49 -44.88 -9.78
N THR A 167 9.78 -44.02 -10.53
CA THR A 167 10.30 -43.47 -11.79
C THR A 167 10.58 -41.97 -11.70
N THR A 168 11.65 -41.53 -12.36
CA THR A 168 12.19 -40.17 -12.52
C THR A 168 11.22 -39.21 -13.23
N ASN A 169 10.00 -39.08 -12.72
CA ASN A 169 8.98 -38.22 -13.29
C ASN A 169 8.94 -36.89 -12.53
N SER A 170 8.71 -35.81 -13.27
CA SER A 170 8.53 -34.48 -12.71
C SER A 170 7.39 -34.47 -11.69
N LYS A 171 7.72 -34.14 -10.44
CA LYS A 171 6.73 -33.91 -9.37
C LYS A 171 6.32 -32.45 -9.39
N ALA A 172 5.05 -32.16 -9.11
CA ALA A 172 4.57 -30.80 -8.97
C ALA A 172 3.70 -30.62 -7.72
N VAL A 173 3.63 -29.39 -7.24
CA VAL A 173 2.74 -28.97 -6.17
C VAL A 173 1.85 -27.85 -6.68
N LYS A 174 0.54 -28.03 -6.58
CA LYS A 174 -0.43 -26.95 -6.73
C LYS A 174 -0.74 -26.38 -5.35
N ILE A 175 -0.64 -25.06 -5.23
CA ILE A 175 -0.98 -24.28 -4.05
C ILE A 175 -2.35 -23.64 -4.29
N GLU A 176 -3.26 -23.79 -3.34
CA GLU A 176 -4.49 -23.02 -3.27
C GLU A 176 -4.50 -22.24 -1.96
N MET A 177 -4.46 -20.90 -2.04
CA MET A 177 -4.37 -20.03 -0.88
C MET A 177 -5.45 -18.96 -0.93
N THR A 178 -6.21 -18.79 0.16
CA THR A 178 -7.21 -17.73 0.31
C THR A 178 -6.79 -16.81 1.44
N LEU A 179 -6.51 -15.56 1.10
CA LEU A 179 -6.09 -14.53 2.04
C LEU A 179 -7.22 -13.57 2.34
N THR A 180 -7.38 -13.20 3.61
CA THR A 180 -8.37 -12.24 4.09
C THR A 180 -7.70 -11.21 4.99
N ASP A 181 -7.98 -9.92 4.76
CA ASP A 181 -7.68 -8.83 5.70
C ASP A 181 -9.00 -8.17 6.10
N ASN A 182 -9.09 -7.74 7.36
CA ASN A 182 -10.24 -7.03 7.91
C ASN A 182 -9.76 -5.85 8.74
N ARG A 183 -10.15 -4.63 8.34
CA ARG A 183 -9.83 -3.41 9.07
C ARG A 183 -11.04 -2.50 9.15
N SER A 184 -11.41 -2.13 10.38
CA SER A 184 -12.47 -1.16 10.65
C SER A 184 -13.79 -1.47 9.93
N GLY A 185 -14.18 -2.75 9.86
CA GLY A 185 -15.43 -3.19 9.21
C GLY A 185 -15.34 -3.33 7.69
N ILE A 186 -14.19 -3.04 7.08
CA ILE A 186 -13.91 -3.32 5.67
C ILE A 186 -13.11 -4.61 5.60
N SER A 187 -13.66 -5.61 4.94
CA SER A 187 -12.96 -6.88 4.70
C SER A 187 -12.80 -7.15 3.22
N LYS A 188 -11.67 -7.75 2.86
CA LYS A 188 -11.43 -8.27 1.52
C LYS A 188 -10.84 -9.65 1.61
N THR A 189 -11.33 -10.54 0.74
CA THR A 189 -10.85 -11.91 0.59
C THR A 189 -10.44 -12.13 -0.86
N VAL A 190 -9.26 -12.70 -1.08
CA VAL A 190 -8.69 -12.98 -2.42
C VAL A 190 -8.16 -14.41 -2.45
N LYS A 191 -8.43 -15.11 -3.55
CA LYS A 191 -7.92 -16.46 -3.80
C LYS A 191 -6.73 -16.40 -4.75
N TYR A 192 -5.72 -17.20 -4.45
CA TYR A 192 -4.49 -17.34 -5.22
C TYR A 192 -4.25 -18.81 -5.53
N TYR A 193 -3.74 -19.06 -6.73
CA TYR A 193 -3.38 -20.38 -7.22
C TYR A 193 -1.99 -20.30 -7.85
N ASP A 194 -1.14 -21.26 -7.53
CA ASP A 194 0.14 -21.46 -8.22
C ASP A 194 0.37 -22.96 -8.41
N THR A 195 1.10 -23.35 -9.46
CA THR A 195 1.50 -24.74 -9.69
C THR A 195 2.97 -24.78 -10.05
N ILE A 196 3.75 -25.46 -9.22
CA ILE A 196 5.21 -25.43 -9.27
C ILE A 196 5.72 -26.84 -9.43
N VAL A 197 6.57 -27.04 -10.44
CA VAL A 197 7.29 -28.30 -10.68
C VAL A 197 8.59 -28.31 -9.86
N LEU A 198 8.86 -29.41 -9.18
CA LEU A 198 10.12 -29.67 -8.48
C LEU A 198 11.25 -29.80 -9.51
N ARG A 199 12.39 -29.17 -9.22
CA ARG A 199 13.60 -29.22 -10.06
C ARG A 199 14.85 -29.63 -9.29
N GLY A 200 14.76 -29.81 -7.98
CA GLY A 200 15.88 -30.33 -7.19
C GLY A 200 16.25 -31.73 -7.66
N SER A 201 17.54 -32.02 -7.70
CA SER A 201 18.06 -33.36 -8.01
C SER A 201 18.51 -34.07 -6.74
N MET A 202 18.23 -35.37 -6.66
CA MET A 202 18.90 -36.28 -5.74
C MET A 202 20.20 -36.71 -6.43
N HIS A 203 21.28 -35.99 -6.18
CA HIS A 203 22.63 -36.42 -6.53
C HIS A 203 23.45 -36.59 -5.26
#